data_AF-A0A2D5ZGS6-F1
#
_entry.id   AF-A0A2D5ZGS6-F1
#
_cell.length_a   1.000
_cell.length_b   1.000
_cell.length_c   1.000
_cell.angle_alpha   90.00
_cell.angle_beta   90.00
_cell.angle_gamma   90.00
#
_symmetry.space_group_name_H-M   'P 1'
#
loop_
_entity.id
_entity.type
_entity.pdbx_description
1 polymer ?
#
loop_
_entity_poly.entity_id
_entity_poly.type
_entity_poly.pdbx_seq_one_letter_code
_entity_poly.pdbx_strand_id
1 'polypeptide(L)' 'MTLVDIKEQLELVDQQIIKLLEERMHICAGQNLDADEEIEMLSLWLEEAAEKGLDDAKMEKIAKFVIAMCRGTSE' A
#
# COMPACT_ATOMS: atom_id res chain seq x y z
N MET A 1 -22.68 -2.18 18.39
CA MET A 1 -21.85 -2.90 17.40
C MET A 1 -21.41 -4.20 18.02
N THR A 2 -21.77 -5.33 17.42
CA THR A 2 -21.37 -6.67 17.88
C THR A 2 -20.02 -7.05 17.27
N LEU A 3 -19.37 -8.09 17.81
CA LEU A 3 -18.12 -8.62 17.22
C LEU A 3 -18.33 -9.16 15.80
N VAL A 4 -19.54 -9.59 15.45
CA VAL A 4 -19.89 -10.05 14.10
C VAL A 4 -19.91 -8.84 13.15
N ASP A 5 -20.59 -7.76 13.55
CA ASP A 5 -20.66 -6.52 12.75
C ASP A 5 -19.26 -5.93 12.47
N ILE A 6 -18.32 -6.02 13.43
CA ILE A 6 -16.95 -5.54 13.25
C ILE A 6 -16.20 -6.38 12.22
N LYS A 7 -16.36 -7.71 12.25
CA LYS A 7 -15.67 -8.60 11.31
C LYS A 7 -16.15 -8.38 9.88
N GLU A 8 -17.45 -8.22 9.69
CA GLU A 8 -18.02 -7.94 8.36
C GLU A 8 -17.50 -6.60 7.82
N GLN A 9 -17.40 -5.57 8.66
CA GLN A 9 -16.82 -4.28 8.25
C GLN A 9 -15.33 -4.39 7.91
N LEU A 10 -14.55 -5.13 8.69
CA LEU A 10 -13.13 -5.36 8.42
C LEU A 10 -12.94 -6.13 7.11
N GLU A 11 -13.74 -7.16 6.85
CA GLU A 11 -13.69 -7.91 5.60
C GLU A 11 -13.92 -7.01 4.37
N LEU A 12 -14.87 -6.08 4.46
CA LEU A 12 -15.12 -5.11 3.39
C LEU A 12 -13.94 -4.14 3.18
N VAL A 13 -13.26 -3.75 4.25
CA VAL A 13 -12.05 -2.92 4.16
C VAL A 13 -10.90 -3.70 3.54
N ASP A 14 -10.69 -4.94 3.97
CA ASP A 14 -9.63 -5.81 3.46
C ASP A 14 -9.82 -6.09 1.95
N GLN A 15 -11.06 -6.32 1.51
CA GLN A 15 -11.39 -6.45 0.08
C GLN A 15 -11.06 -5.18 -0.72
N GLN A 16 -11.31 -3.99 -0.15
CA GLN A 16 -10.95 -2.72 -0.79
C GLN A 16 -9.43 -2.54 -0.87
N ILE A 17 -8.69 -2.91 0.17
CA ILE A 17 -7.22 -2.87 0.18
C ILE A 17 -6.68 -3.77 -0.95
N ILE A 18 -7.18 -5.01 -1.07
CA ILE A 18 -6.74 -5.95 -2.11
C ILE A 18 -6.99 -5.37 -3.51
N LYS A 19 -8.19 -4.81 -3.75
CA LYS A 19 -8.53 -4.18 -5.03
C LYS A 19 -7.61 -3.02 -5.38
N LEU A 20 -7.30 -2.15 -4.42
CA LEU A 20 -6.40 -1.00 -4.62
C LEU A 20 -4.96 -1.45 -4.90
N LEU A 21 -4.52 -2.52 -4.25
CA LEU A 21 -3.21 -3.12 -4.52
C LEU A 21 -3.13 -3.70 -5.94
N GLU A 22 -4.17 -4.39 -6.40
CA GLU A 22 -4.27 -4.90 -7.78
C GLU A 22 -4.22 -3.76 -8.81
N GLU A 23 -5.00 -2.70 -8.61
CA GLU A 23 -5.00 -1.52 -9.47
C GLU A 23 -3.61 -0.86 -9.52
N ARG A 24 -2.96 -0.70 -8.37
CA ARG A 24 -1.60 -0.15 -8.29
C ARG A 24 -0.59 -1.01 -9.05
N MET A 25 -0.66 -2.35 -8.91
CA MET A 25 0.20 -3.26 -9.66
C MET A 25 -0.02 -3.13 -11.16
N HIS A 26 -1.28 -3.00 -11.62
CA HIS A 26 -1.59 -2.82 -13.02
C HIS A 26 -1.02 -1.50 -13.59
N ILE A 27 -1.09 -0.41 -12.82
CA ILE A 27 -0.51 0.89 -13.21
C ILE A 27 1.01 0.80 -13.35
N CYS A 28 1.67 0.08 -12.44
CA CYS A 28 3.12 -0.10 -12.47
C CYS A 28 3.58 -1.15 -13.48
N ALA A 29 2.68 -1.95 -14.06
CA ALA A 29 3.05 -3.00 -15.01
C ALA A 29 3.78 -2.40 -16.23
N GLY A 30 4.98 -2.89 -16.49
CA GLY A 30 5.84 -2.41 -17.59
C GLY A 30 6.58 -1.09 -17.32
N GLN A 31 6.47 -0.52 -16.12
CA GLN A 31 7.27 0.62 -15.68
C GLN A 31 8.45 0.13 -14.85
N ASN A 32 9.67 0.56 -15.20
CA ASN A 32 10.83 0.37 -14.35
C ASN A 32 11.00 1.62 -13.50
N LEU A 33 10.52 1.54 -12.26
CA LEU A 33 10.74 2.59 -11.28
C LEU A 33 12.20 2.60 -10.85
N ASP A 34 12.85 3.75 -10.94
CA ASP A 34 14.21 3.89 -10.44
C ASP A 34 14.24 4.12 -8.92
N ALA A 35 15.45 4.13 -8.35
CA ALA A 35 15.61 4.26 -6.91
C ALA A 35 15.14 5.61 -6.37
N ASP A 36 15.25 6.69 -7.15
CA ASP A 36 14.86 8.03 -6.73
C ASP A 36 13.33 8.15 -6.70
N GLU A 37 12.65 7.64 -7.73
CA GLU A 37 11.18 7.57 -7.78
C GLU A 37 10.60 6.76 -6.60
N GLU A 38 11.26 5.67 -6.21
CA GLU A 38 10.87 4.86 -5.07
C GLU A 38 11.05 5.57 -3.72
N ILE A 39 12.10 6.38 -3.59
CA ILE A 39 12.34 7.21 -2.40
C ILE A 39 11.26 8.30 -2.31
N GLU A 40 10.91 8.94 -3.42
CA GLU A 40 9.83 9.93 -3.47
C GLU A 40 8.49 9.31 -3.06
N MET A 41 8.14 8.13 -3.61
CA MET A 41 6.93 7.41 -3.22
C MET A 41 6.92 7.04 -1.74
N LEU A 42 8.04 6.55 -1.19
CA LEU A 42 8.12 6.22 0.22
C LEU A 42 7.94 7.47 1.10
N SER A 43 8.51 8.60 0.69
CA SER A 43 8.43 9.87 1.41
C SER A 43 6.98 10.34 1.53
N LEU A 44 6.22 10.25 0.44
CA LEU A 44 4.79 10.56 0.43
C LEU A 44 3.99 9.68 1.41
N TRP A 45 4.27 8.37 1.45
CA TRP A 45 3.59 7.47 2.38
C TRP A 45 3.85 7.84 3.85
N LEU A 46 5.07 8.26 4.17
CA LEU A 46 5.45 8.62 5.54
C LEU A 46 4.87 9.98 5.96
N GLU A 47 4.82 10.95 5.04
CA GLU A 47 4.15 12.24 5.29
C GLU A 47 2.66 12.04 5.60
N GLU A 48 1.96 11.28 4.76
CA GLU A 48 0.55 10.94 4.94
C GLU A 48 0.28 10.12 6.20
N ALA A 49 1.21 9.22 6.57
CA ALA A 49 1.14 8.45 7.81
C ALA A 49 1.24 9.37 9.02
N ALA A 50 2.17 10.32 9.00
CA ALA A 50 2.38 11.29 10.07
C ALA A 50 1.15 12.18 10.26
N GLU A 51 0.55 12.68 9.17
CA GLU A 51 -0.68 13.50 9.22
C GLU A 51 -1.86 12.74 9.85
N LYS A 52 -1.93 11.42 9.62
CA LYS A 52 -2.99 10.54 10.15
C LYS A 52 -2.66 9.94 11.51
N GLY A 53 -1.50 10.27 12.09
CA GLY A 53 -1.04 9.72 13.37
C GLY A 53 -0.80 8.20 13.34
N LEU A 54 -0.43 7.66 12.17
CA LEU A 54 -0.04 6.26 12.01
C LEU A 54 1.40 6.04 12.46
N ASP A 55 1.75 4.80 12.74
CA ASP A 55 3.11 4.42 13.15
C ASP A 55 4.04 4.40 11.92
N ASP A 56 4.99 5.33 11.87
CA ASP A 56 5.93 5.50 10.76
C ASP A 56 6.69 4.20 10.44
N ALA A 57 7.15 3.46 11.46
CA ALA A 57 7.94 2.24 11.26
C ALA A 57 7.10 1.09 10.66
N LYS A 58 5.82 0.99 11.01
CA LYS A 58 4.88 0.06 10.37
C LYS A 58 4.50 0.52 8.98
N MET A 59 4.27 1.82 8.78
CA MET A 59 3.94 2.34 7.46
C MET A 59 5.09 2.23 6.48
N GLU A 60 6.32 2.47 6.92
CA GLU A 60 7.51 2.27 6.11
C GLU A 60 7.59 0.82 5.59
N LYS A 61 7.30 -0.17 6.44
CA LYS A 61 7.28 -1.58 6.05
C LYS A 61 6.20 -1.89 5.02
N ILE A 62 4.98 -1.36 5.22
CA ILE A 62 3.88 -1.55 4.28
C ILE A 62 4.20 -0.88 2.94
N ALA A 63 4.64 0.37 2.95
CA ALA A 63 4.99 1.13 1.76
C ALA A 63 6.08 0.42 0.95
N LYS A 64 7.17 -0.01 1.61
CA LYS A 64 8.26 -0.75 0.96
C LYS A 64 7.78 -2.07 0.36
N PHE A 65 6.92 -2.80 1.07
CA PHE A 65 6.35 -4.04 0.53
C PHE A 65 5.51 -3.77 -0.71
N VAL A 66 4.62 -2.78 -0.66
CA VAL A 66 3.75 -2.40 -1.78
C VAL A 66 4.55 -1.90 -2.98
N ILE A 67 5.58 -1.07 -2.78
CA ILE A 67 6.49 -0.62 -3.84
C ILE A 67 7.23 -1.81 -4.45
N ALA A 68 7.74 -2.73 -3.63
CA ALA A 68 8.46 -3.91 -4.11
C ALA A 68 7.57 -4.86 -4.95
N MET A 69 6.27 -4.96 -4.66
CA MET A 69 5.32 -5.75 -5.48
C MET A 69 5.28 -5.29 -6.94
N CYS A 70 5.66 -4.04 -7.23
CA CYS A 70 5.69 -3.51 -8.60
C CYS A 70 6.97 -3.87 -9.38
N ARG A 71 8.00 -4.44 -8.71
CA ARG A 71 9.29 -4.77 -9.34
C ARG A 71 9.31 -6.09 -10.10
N GLY A 72 8.17 -6.75 -10.30
CA GLY A 72 8.17 -8.10 -10.84
C GLY A 72 6.80 -8.64 -11.20
N THR A 73 6.26 -8.17 -12.32
CA THR A 73 5.32 -8.94 -13.15
C THR A 73 5.78 -8.87 -14.61
N SER A 74 7.05 -9.18 -14.85
CA SER A 74 7.46 -9.74 -16.14
C SER A 74 7.09 -11.22 -16.12
N GLU A 75 5.90 -11.56 -16.61
CA GLU A 75 5.67 -12.91 -17.14
C GLU A 75 6.41 -13.08 -18.48
#